data_AF-A0A318RH45-F1
#
_entry.id   AF-A0A318RH45-F1
#
_cell.length_a   1.000
_cell.length_b   1.000
_cell.length_c   1.000
_cell.angle_alpha   90.00
_cell.angle_beta   90.00
_cell.angle_gamma   90.00
#
_symmetry.space_group_name_H-M   'P 1'
#
loop_
_entity.id
_entity.type
_entity.pdbx_description
1 polymer ?
#
loop_
_entity_poly.entity_id
_entity_poly.type
_entity_poly.pdbx_seq_one_letter_code
_entity_poly.pdbx_strand_id
1 'polypeptide(L)'
;MTAVDQPTTLVAPVRPYPERTGPKGSFIYKMLTTTDHKMLGIMYLVACFAFFLIGGLMALLMRSELTVPGLQFLSTEQYNQLFTMHGTVMLLMYATPIVIGFANVVLPLQIGAPDVAFPRLNAFSFWLFLFGSSVAVAGFITPGGAADFGWTAYTPLTDAVHSPGAGADL
;
A
#
# COMPACT_ATOMS: atom_id res chain seq x y z
N MET A 1 72.12 24.40 3.96
CA MET A 1 70.84 24.57 3.26
C MET A 1 70.13 23.22 3.30
N THR A 2 69.45 22.92 4.41
CA THR A 2 68.74 21.65 4.62
C THR A 2 67.31 21.83 4.13
N ALA A 3 66.99 21.21 3.00
CA ALA A 3 65.62 21.15 2.49
C ALA A 3 64.77 20.33 3.47
N VAL A 4 63.77 20.97 4.06
CA VAL A 4 62.75 20.30 4.88
C VAL A 4 61.85 19.54 3.93
N ASP A 5 61.95 18.22 3.94
CA ASP A 5 61.07 17.32 3.21
C ASP A 5 59.66 17.47 3.80
N GLN A 6 58.78 18.19 3.10
CA GLN A 6 57.40 18.32 3.56
C GLN A 6 56.68 16.99 3.30
N PRO A 7 56.07 16.36 4.31
CA PRO A 7 55.34 15.13 4.10
C PRO A 7 54.15 15.45 3.19
N THR A 8 54.21 14.99 1.94
CA THR A 8 53.07 14.97 1.03
C THR A 8 51.98 14.12 1.67
N THR A 9 51.05 14.76 2.35
CA THR A 9 49.80 14.14 2.80
C THR A 9 49.01 13.79 1.55
N LEU A 10 49.16 12.55 1.08
CA LEU A 10 48.33 11.98 0.02
C LEU A 10 46.90 11.89 0.57
N VAL A 11 46.12 12.95 0.40
CA VAL A 11 44.69 12.96 0.72
C VAL A 11 44.03 11.98 -0.25
N ALA A 12 43.63 10.82 0.26
CA ALA A 12 42.87 9.86 -0.52
C ALA A 12 41.60 10.56 -1.05
N PRO A 13 41.26 10.42 -2.35
CA PRO A 13 40.06 11.03 -2.90
C PRO A 13 38.83 10.39 -2.24
N VAL A 14 38.23 11.09 -1.28
CA VAL A 14 36.95 10.72 -0.67
C VAL A 14 35.82 11.42 -1.42
N ARG A 15 34.71 10.73 -1.68
CA ARG A 15 33.54 11.37 -2.28
C ARG A 15 33.06 12.52 -1.38
N PRO A 16 32.74 13.70 -1.94
CA PRO A 16 32.20 14.82 -1.15
C PRO A 16 30.83 14.53 -0.50
N TYR A 17 30.14 13.49 -0.97
CA TYR A 17 28.79 13.15 -0.55
C TYR A 17 28.76 11.73 0.02
N PRO A 18 27.99 11.48 1.09
CA PRO A 18 27.72 10.12 1.54
C PRO A 18 27.06 9.32 0.42
N GLU A 19 27.25 8.00 0.44
CA GLU A 19 26.64 7.12 -0.56
C GLU A 19 25.12 7.27 -0.54
N ARG A 20 24.54 7.64 -1.69
CA ARG A 20 23.10 7.92 -1.83
C ARG A 20 22.23 6.67 -1.66
N THR A 21 22.79 5.49 -1.88
CA THR A 21 22.12 4.20 -1.79
C THR A 21 22.98 3.27 -0.97
N GLY A 22 22.40 2.64 0.05
CA GLY A 22 23.10 1.62 0.82
C GLY A 22 23.42 0.38 -0.03
N PRO A 23 24.14 -0.60 0.56
CA PRO A 23 24.44 -1.87 -0.09
C PRO A 23 23.18 -2.54 -0.65
N LYS A 24 23.27 -3.13 -1.84
CA LYS A 24 22.15 -3.82 -2.49
C LYS A 24 21.56 -4.87 -1.54
N GLY A 25 20.23 -4.90 -1.41
CA GLY A 25 19.50 -5.84 -0.54
C GLY A 25 19.32 -5.40 0.92
N SER A 26 20.13 -4.46 1.43
CA SER A 26 20.00 -3.97 2.82
C SER A 26 18.62 -3.36 3.12
N PHE A 27 18.00 -2.74 2.11
CA PHE A 27 16.71 -2.08 2.24
C PHE A 27 15.55 -3.05 2.50
N ILE A 28 15.53 -4.20 1.81
CA ILE A 28 14.44 -5.20 1.97
C ILE A 28 14.48 -5.79 3.37
N TYR A 29 15.68 -6.17 3.84
CA TYR A 29 15.85 -6.67 5.20
C TYR A 29 15.40 -5.63 6.23
N LYS A 30 15.83 -4.37 6.07
CA LYS A 30 15.42 -3.27 6.94
C LYS A 30 13.90 -3.10 6.94
N MET A 31 13.25 -3.17 5.78
CA MET A 31 11.80 -3.02 5.65
C MET A 31 11.04 -4.14 6.35
N LEU A 32 11.56 -5.37 6.32
CA LEU A 32 10.94 -6.52 6.98
C LEU A 32 11.07 -6.46 8.52
N THR A 33 12.19 -5.93 9.04
CA THR A 33 12.49 -5.94 10.48
C THR A 33 12.36 -4.57 11.17
N THR A 34 11.89 -3.54 10.47
CA THR A 34 11.83 -2.18 11.04
C THR A 34 10.74 -2.04 12.10
N THR A 35 11.04 -1.26 13.12
CA THR A 35 10.05 -0.75 14.09
C THR A 35 9.94 0.77 14.06
N ASP A 36 10.75 1.46 13.25
CA ASP A 36 10.76 2.92 13.16
C ASP A 36 9.44 3.42 12.52
N HIS A 37 8.69 4.22 13.29
CA HIS A 37 7.42 4.82 12.87
C HIS A 37 7.53 5.64 11.57
N LYS A 38 8.69 6.27 11.30
CA LYS A 38 8.90 7.01 10.04
C LYS A 38 8.96 6.07 8.84
N MET A 39 9.74 4.99 8.96
CA MET A 39 9.86 4.01 7.89
C MET A 39 8.53 3.28 7.65
N LEU A 40 7.83 2.87 8.72
CA LEU A 40 6.50 2.27 8.62
C LEU A 40 5.48 3.23 8.00
N GLY A 41 5.51 4.51 8.39
CA GLY A 41 4.68 5.54 7.78
C GLY A 41 4.90 5.66 6.27
N ILE A 42 6.16 5.67 5.81
CA ILE A 42 6.47 5.67 4.36
C ILE A 42 5.95 4.40 3.69
N MET A 43 6.10 3.24 4.31
CA MET A 43 5.58 1.97 3.78
C MET A 43 4.06 2.02 3.60
N TYR A 44 3.32 2.56 4.58
CA TYR A 44 1.88 2.81 4.46
C TYR A 44 1.57 3.74 3.29
N LEU A 45 2.23 4.91 3.19
CA LEU A 45 1.97 5.87 2.12
C LEU A 45 2.18 5.26 0.72
N VAL A 46 3.27 4.50 0.54
CA VAL A 46 3.57 3.84 -0.74
C VAL A 46 2.54 2.74 -1.05
N ALA A 47 2.19 1.90 -0.08
CA ALA A 47 1.19 0.85 -0.26
C ALA A 47 -0.20 1.42 -0.56
N CYS A 48 -0.64 2.44 0.20
CA CYS A 48 -1.90 3.14 -0.05
C CYS A 48 -1.92 3.77 -1.44
N PHE A 49 -0.81 4.36 -1.90
CA PHE A 49 -0.75 4.93 -3.25
C PHE A 49 -0.86 3.83 -4.33
N ALA A 50 -0.30 2.65 -4.11
CA ALA A 50 -0.50 1.51 -5.01
C ALA A 50 -1.98 1.09 -5.06
N PHE A 51 -2.65 0.97 -3.91
CA PHE A 51 -4.10 0.67 -3.85
C PHE A 51 -4.95 1.79 -4.46
N PHE A 52 -4.55 3.05 -4.31
CA PHE A 52 -5.18 4.20 -4.97
C PHE A 52 -5.13 4.06 -6.50
N LEU A 53 -3.98 3.66 -7.06
CA LEU A 53 -3.87 3.42 -8.50
C LEU A 53 -4.74 2.25 -8.96
N ILE A 54 -4.78 1.16 -8.19
CA ILE A 54 -5.63 -0.01 -8.47
C ILE A 54 -7.11 0.39 -8.47
N GLY A 55 -7.58 1.05 -7.39
CA GLY A 55 -8.96 1.51 -7.31
C GLY A 55 -9.29 2.60 -8.32
N GLY A 56 -8.35 3.47 -8.64
CA GLY A 56 -8.49 4.51 -9.67
C GLY A 56 -8.66 3.91 -11.05
N LEU A 57 -7.89 2.87 -11.38
CA LEU A 57 -8.05 2.13 -12.63
C LEU A 57 -9.44 1.48 -12.73
N MET A 58 -9.92 0.83 -11.67
CA MET A 58 -11.28 0.26 -11.64
C MET A 58 -12.35 1.34 -11.87
N ALA A 59 -12.18 2.53 -11.28
CA ALA A 59 -13.07 3.66 -11.53
C ALA A 59 -13.06 4.13 -12.99
N LEU A 60 -11.87 4.19 -13.61
CA LEU A 60 -11.75 4.57 -15.01
C LEU A 60 -12.46 3.57 -15.93
N LEU A 61 -12.32 2.26 -15.66
CA LEU A 61 -13.01 1.21 -16.41
C LEU A 61 -14.54 1.34 -16.30
N MET A 62 -15.07 1.50 -15.09
CA MET A 62 -16.50 1.75 -14.89
C MET A 62 -16.98 3.01 -15.61
N ARG A 63 -16.22 4.10 -15.50
CA ARG A 63 -16.58 5.38 -16.13
C ARG A 63 -16.52 5.30 -17.65
N SER A 64 -15.60 4.53 -18.22
CA SER A 64 -15.56 4.30 -19.67
C SER A 64 -16.77 3.49 -20.16
N GLU A 65 -17.25 2.51 -19.40
CA GLU A 65 -18.47 1.76 -19.74
C GLU A 65 -19.71 2.67 -19.75
N LEU A 66 -19.81 3.61 -18.79
CA LEU A 66 -20.93 4.54 -18.69
C LEU A 66 -20.87 5.74 -19.68
N THR A 67 -19.90 5.80 -20.59
CA THR A 67 -19.78 6.94 -21.53
C THR A 67 -20.90 6.99 -22.56
N VAL A 68 -21.44 5.84 -22.95
CA VAL A 68 -22.53 5.70 -23.92
C VAL A 68 -23.56 4.73 -23.34
N PRO A 69 -24.86 4.84 -23.67
CA PRO A 69 -25.83 3.84 -23.24
C PRO A 69 -25.56 2.46 -23.87
N GLY A 70 -25.73 1.40 -23.09
CA GLY A 70 -25.54 0.01 -23.52
C GLY A 70 -24.45 -0.71 -22.72
N LEU A 71 -24.01 -1.86 -23.22
CA LEU A 71 -22.80 -2.55 -22.77
C LEU A 71 -21.78 -2.51 -23.91
N GLN A 72 -20.53 -2.19 -23.57
CA GLN A 72 -19.46 -1.90 -24.51
C GLN A 72 -18.38 -2.95 -24.39
N PHE A 73 -17.86 -3.15 -23.19
CA PHE A 73 -16.77 -4.12 -22.96
C PHE A 73 -16.83 -4.81 -21.59
N LEU A 74 -17.60 -4.31 -20.62
CA LEU A 74 -17.82 -5.00 -19.35
C LEU A 74 -19.13 -5.80 -19.38
N SER A 75 -19.11 -7.00 -18.79
CA SER A 75 -20.36 -7.67 -18.44
C SER A 75 -21.02 -7.00 -17.22
N THR A 76 -22.32 -7.26 -17.01
CA THR A 76 -23.05 -6.76 -15.84
C THR A 76 -22.40 -7.23 -14.52
N GLU A 77 -21.92 -8.47 -14.50
CA GLU A 77 -21.23 -9.05 -13.34
C GLU A 77 -19.87 -8.38 -13.11
N GLN A 78 -19.06 -8.21 -14.17
CA GLN A 78 -17.77 -7.53 -14.06
C GLN A 78 -17.91 -6.09 -13.59
N TYR A 79 -18.95 -5.36 -14.03
CA TYR A 79 -19.23 -4.02 -13.55
C TYR A 79 -19.53 -4.01 -12.04
N ASN A 80 -20.36 -4.93 -11.57
CA ASN A 80 -20.70 -5.07 -10.15
C ASN A 80 -19.47 -5.41 -9.30
N GLN A 81 -18.60 -6.28 -9.81
CA GLN A 81 -17.33 -6.61 -9.16
C GLN A 81 -16.39 -5.41 -9.05
N LEU A 82 -16.23 -4.66 -10.15
CA LEU A 82 -15.41 -3.45 -10.18
C LEU A 82 -15.94 -2.38 -9.23
N PHE A 83 -17.26 -2.17 -9.17
CA PHE A 83 -17.87 -1.20 -8.25
C PHE A 83 -17.64 -1.57 -6.79
N THR A 84 -17.86 -2.84 -6.45
CA THR A 84 -17.64 -3.38 -5.11
C THR A 84 -16.19 -3.19 -4.69
N MET A 85 -15.25 -3.70 -5.50
CA MET A 85 -13.83 -3.65 -5.18
C MET A 85 -13.27 -2.23 -5.23
N HIS A 86 -13.74 -1.36 -6.12
CA HIS A 86 -13.39 0.06 -6.10
C HIS A 86 -13.75 0.72 -4.77
N GLY A 87 -15.01 0.55 -4.32
CA GLY A 87 -15.47 1.12 -3.05
C GLY A 87 -14.67 0.60 -1.87
N THR A 88 -14.50 -0.73 -1.78
CA THR A 88 -13.73 -1.38 -0.72
C THR A 88 -12.28 -0.90 -0.70
N VAL A 89 -11.59 -0.93 -1.85
CA VAL A 89 -10.18 -0.50 -1.96
C VAL A 89 -10.02 0.97 -1.58
N MET A 90 -10.91 1.85 -2.02
CA MET A 90 -10.80 3.28 -1.72
C MET A 90 -11.08 3.61 -0.25
N LEU A 91 -12.06 2.96 0.38
CA LEU A 91 -12.44 3.25 1.76
C LEU A 91 -11.53 2.54 2.77
N LEU A 92 -11.34 1.23 2.60
CA LEU A 92 -10.70 0.38 3.61
C LEU A 92 -9.21 0.20 3.37
N MET A 93 -8.75 0.18 2.11
CA MET A 93 -7.34 -0.05 1.77
C MET A 93 -6.56 1.24 1.47
N TYR A 94 -7.25 2.33 1.16
CA TYR A 94 -6.63 3.65 0.91
C TYR A 94 -6.97 4.68 1.99
N ALA A 95 -8.24 5.05 2.16
CA ALA A 95 -8.61 6.20 3.00
C ALA A 95 -8.30 5.97 4.49
N THR A 96 -8.63 4.79 5.02
CA THR A 96 -8.32 4.47 6.43
C THR A 96 -6.81 4.34 6.67
N PRO A 97 -6.05 3.55 5.87
CA PRO A 97 -4.64 3.31 6.16
C PRO A 97 -3.76 4.52 5.82
N ILE A 98 -4.15 5.41 4.91
CA ILE A 98 -3.37 6.63 4.64
C ILE A 98 -3.38 7.59 5.83
N VAL A 99 -4.50 7.69 6.56
CA VAL A 99 -4.58 8.45 7.81
C VAL A 99 -3.63 7.88 8.85
N ILE A 100 -3.57 6.54 8.97
CA ILE A 100 -2.62 5.85 9.85
C ILE A 100 -1.17 6.07 9.40
N GLY A 101 -0.91 6.10 8.08
CA GLY A 101 0.39 6.40 7.51
C GLY A 101 0.88 7.80 7.88
N PHE A 102 0.02 8.81 7.75
CA PHE A 102 0.33 10.17 8.20
C PHE A 102 0.53 10.27 9.71
N ALA A 103 -0.31 9.60 10.50
CA ALA A 103 -0.13 9.53 11.95
C ALA A 103 1.24 8.95 12.31
N ASN A 104 1.67 7.87 11.63
CA ASN A 104 2.99 7.29 11.83
C ASN A 104 4.14 8.25 11.50
N VAL A 105 4.07 8.99 10.39
CA VAL A 105 5.16 9.92 10.02
C VAL A 105 5.18 11.16 10.92
N VAL A 106 4.02 11.76 11.18
CA VAL A 106 3.92 13.13 11.67
C VAL A 106 3.62 13.21 13.16
N LEU A 107 2.75 12.34 13.70
CA LEU A 107 2.21 12.51 15.04
C LEU A 107 3.30 12.41 16.13
N PRO A 108 4.19 11.39 16.16
CA PRO A 108 5.26 11.35 17.17
C PRO A 108 6.16 12.59 17.14
N LEU A 109 6.41 13.15 15.95
CA LEU A 109 7.21 14.36 15.78
C LEU A 109 6.50 15.59 16.33
N GLN A 110 5.17 15.71 16.13
CA GLN A 110 4.39 16.83 16.66
C GLN A 110 4.33 16.85 18.19
N ILE A 111 4.24 15.69 18.84
CA ILE A 111 4.19 15.58 20.30
C ILE A 111 5.57 15.47 20.96
N GLY A 112 6.65 15.46 20.18
CA GLY A 112 8.02 15.29 20.67
C GLY A 112 8.32 13.91 21.26
N ALA A 113 7.54 12.89 20.90
CA ALA A 113 7.77 11.51 21.32
C ALA A 113 8.88 10.86 20.49
N PRO A 114 9.71 9.98 21.11
CA PRO A 114 10.78 9.28 20.39
C PRO A 114 10.25 8.23 19.39
N ASP A 115 9.12 7.59 19.70
CA ASP A 115 8.45 6.58 18.88
C ASP A 115 6.98 6.39 19.33
N VAL A 116 6.23 5.53 18.65
CA VAL A 116 4.89 5.10 19.06
C VAL A 116 4.92 4.20 20.30
N ALA A 117 3.80 4.12 21.04
CA ALA A 117 3.72 3.36 22.30
C ALA A 117 4.07 1.86 22.16
N PHE A 118 3.71 1.23 21.03
CA PHE A 118 3.98 -0.19 20.76
C PHE A 118 4.61 -0.39 19.37
N PRO A 119 5.93 -0.20 19.20
CA PRO A 119 6.58 -0.18 17.88
C PRO A 119 6.45 -1.48 17.09
N ARG A 120 6.56 -2.64 17.76
CA ARG A 120 6.42 -3.95 17.11
C ARG A 120 4.98 -4.26 16.70
N LEU A 121 4.01 -3.83 17.51
CA LEU A 121 2.60 -4.00 17.17
C LEU A 121 2.22 -3.13 15.96
N ASN A 122 2.76 -1.92 15.90
CA ASN A 122 2.60 -1.04 14.74
C ASN A 122 3.18 -1.64 13.45
N ALA A 123 4.37 -2.26 13.52
CA ALA A 123 4.92 -3.00 12.39
C ALA A 123 4.00 -4.17 11.97
N PHE A 124 3.47 -4.91 12.94
CA PHE A 124 2.53 -5.99 12.69
C PHE A 124 1.22 -5.51 12.05
N SER A 125 0.68 -4.37 12.48
CA SER A 125 -0.50 -3.74 11.88
C SER A 125 -0.30 -3.43 10.40
N PHE A 126 0.89 -2.99 9.99
CA PHE A 126 1.21 -2.76 8.58
C PHE A 126 1.11 -4.05 7.77
N TRP A 127 1.69 -5.15 8.27
CA TRP A 127 1.66 -6.44 7.57
C TRP A 127 0.25 -7.02 7.48
N LEU A 128 -0.55 -6.92 8.54
CA LEU A 128 -1.96 -7.32 8.51
C LEU A 128 -2.74 -6.53 7.44
N PHE A 129 -2.53 -5.22 7.37
CA PHE A 129 -3.12 -4.38 6.34
C PHE A 129 -2.69 -4.83 4.94
N LEU A 130 -1.38 -4.98 4.69
CA LEU A 130 -0.86 -5.30 3.36
C LEU A 130 -1.36 -6.66 2.88
N PHE A 131 -1.26 -7.70 3.72
CA PHE A 131 -1.69 -9.05 3.34
C PHE A 131 -3.20 -9.18 3.28
N GLY A 132 -3.96 -8.61 4.23
CA GLY A 132 -5.42 -8.62 4.18
C GLY A 132 -5.95 -7.91 2.92
N SER A 133 -5.39 -6.76 2.58
CA SER A 133 -5.76 -6.03 1.35
C SER A 133 -5.40 -6.82 0.09
N SER A 134 -4.27 -7.53 0.10
CA SER A 134 -3.85 -8.36 -1.03
C SER A 134 -4.76 -9.57 -1.23
N VAL A 135 -5.23 -10.19 -0.14
CA VAL A 135 -6.18 -11.32 -0.19
C VAL A 135 -7.51 -10.88 -0.79
N ALA A 136 -8.07 -9.75 -0.34
CA ALA A 136 -9.30 -9.21 -0.90
C ALA A 136 -9.17 -8.92 -2.42
N VAL A 137 -8.07 -8.31 -2.85
CA VAL A 137 -7.82 -8.05 -4.29
C VAL A 137 -7.56 -9.34 -5.07
N ALA A 138 -7.07 -10.40 -4.43
CA ALA A 138 -6.89 -11.71 -5.07
C ALA A 138 -8.23 -12.36 -5.46
N GLY A 139 -9.38 -11.85 -5.00
CA GLY A 139 -10.70 -12.24 -5.50
C GLY A 139 -10.82 -12.22 -7.02
N PHE A 140 -10.18 -11.26 -7.70
CA PHE A 140 -10.14 -11.17 -9.17
C PHE A 140 -9.43 -12.34 -9.86
N ILE A 141 -8.60 -13.10 -9.14
CA ILE A 141 -7.89 -14.27 -9.68
C ILE A 141 -8.81 -15.51 -9.64
N THR A 142 -9.87 -15.50 -8.84
CA THR A 142 -10.78 -16.63 -8.73
C THR A 142 -11.62 -16.79 -10.00
N PRO A 143 -12.07 -18.02 -10.36
CA PRO A 143 -12.83 -18.26 -11.58
C PRO A 143 -14.16 -17.48 -11.68
N GLY A 144 -14.78 -17.15 -10.54
CA GLY A 144 -16.00 -16.35 -10.46
C GLY A 144 -15.74 -14.84 -10.29
N GLY A 145 -14.47 -14.42 -10.19
CA GLY A 145 -14.11 -13.03 -9.95
C GLY A 145 -14.31 -12.58 -8.50
N ALA A 146 -14.25 -11.27 -8.27
CA ALA A 146 -14.34 -10.68 -6.95
C ALA A 146 -15.79 -10.60 -6.44
N ALA A 147 -15.99 -10.10 -5.22
CA ALA A 147 -17.31 -9.78 -4.68
C ALA A 147 -18.11 -8.81 -5.58
N ASP A 148 -19.40 -9.05 -5.80
CA ASP A 148 -20.27 -8.30 -6.73
C ASP A 148 -21.48 -7.61 -6.05
N PHE A 149 -21.60 -7.70 -4.74
CA PHE A 149 -22.77 -7.24 -3.96
C PHE A 149 -22.67 -5.79 -3.42
N GLY A 150 -21.63 -5.05 -3.80
CA GLY A 150 -21.35 -3.69 -3.34
C GLY A 150 -20.58 -3.62 -2.01
N TRP A 151 -19.81 -2.55 -1.81
CA TRP A 151 -18.98 -2.38 -0.60
C TRP A 151 -19.79 -2.33 0.72
N THR A 152 -21.10 -2.07 0.64
CA THR A 152 -22.02 -2.07 1.80
C THR A 152 -22.37 -3.47 2.29
N ALA A 153 -22.17 -4.50 1.45
CA ALA A 153 -22.34 -5.90 1.83
C ALA A 153 -23.70 -6.22 2.49
N TYR A 154 -24.80 -5.83 1.85
CA TYR A 154 -26.15 -6.10 2.39
C TYR A 154 -26.41 -7.60 2.51
N THR A 155 -26.76 -8.05 3.72
CA THR A 155 -26.87 -9.47 4.09
C THR A 155 -27.74 -10.32 3.17
N PRO A 156 -28.89 -9.86 2.66
CA PRO A 156 -29.72 -10.68 1.76
C PRO A 156 -29.05 -11.02 0.42
N LEU A 157 -27.97 -10.32 0.05
CA LEU A 157 -27.25 -10.54 -1.20
C LEU A 157 -25.89 -11.23 -0.96
N THR A 158 -25.32 -11.12 0.24
CA THR A 158 -23.99 -11.67 0.58
C THR A 158 -24.00 -13.10 1.11
N ASP A 159 -25.16 -13.76 1.14
CA ASP A 159 -25.25 -15.14 1.61
C ASP A 159 -24.75 -16.14 0.55
N ALA A 160 -24.54 -17.39 0.97
CA ALA A 160 -24.05 -18.45 0.10
C ALA A 160 -25.03 -18.87 -1.01
N VAL A 161 -26.29 -18.43 -0.97
CA VAL A 161 -27.29 -18.72 -2.01
C VAL A 161 -27.21 -17.67 -3.12
N HIS A 162 -26.99 -16.42 -2.77
CA HIS A 162 -26.99 -15.28 -3.71
C HIS A 162 -25.58 -14.93 -4.21
N SER A 163 -24.56 -15.07 -3.37
CA SER A 163 -23.14 -14.81 -3.71
C SER A 163 -22.25 -16.01 -3.38
N PRO A 164 -22.41 -17.18 -4.03
CA PRO A 164 -21.67 -18.41 -3.73
C PRO A 164 -20.17 -18.39 -4.13
N GLY A 165 -19.70 -17.29 -4.72
CA GLY A 165 -18.35 -17.19 -5.27
C GLY A 165 -17.29 -16.99 -4.18
N ALA A 166 -16.12 -17.62 -4.35
CA ALA A 166 -14.99 -17.49 -3.42
C ALA A 166 -14.49 -16.05 -3.27
N GLY A 167 -14.74 -15.16 -4.25
CA GLY A 167 -14.39 -13.75 -4.16
C GLY A 167 -15.12 -12.98 -3.06
N ALA A 168 -16.25 -13.48 -2.56
CA ALA A 168 -16.96 -12.93 -1.40
C ALA A 168 -16.29 -13.29 -0.07
N ASP A 169 -15.65 -14.46 -0.01
CA ASP A 169 -15.02 -15.01 1.20
C ASP A 169 -13.59 -14.51 1.42
N LEU A 170 -12.92 -13.99 0.37
CA LEU A 170 -11.56 -13.46 0.38
C LEU A 170 -11.52 -11.98 0.76
#